data_AF-A0AAN8XEJ6-F1
#
_entry.id   AF-A0AAN8XEJ6-F1
#
_cell.length_a   1.000
_cell.length_b   1.000
_cell.length_c   1.000
_cell.angle_alpha   90.00
_cell.angle_beta   90.00
_cell.angle_gamma   90.00
#
_symmetry.space_group_name_H-M   'P 1'
#
loop_
_entity.id
_entity.type
_entity.pdbx_description
1 polymer ?
#
loop_
_entity_poly.entity_id
_entity_poly.type
_entity_poly.pdbx_seq_one_letter_code
_entity_poly.pdbx_strand_id
1 'polypeptide(L)'
;MQHFPFNFTSYFLLNGREYHEKKNLTYHKNNTVTYFQERWWHWDQESSGNNSQDDIIVTLNTIPVSAAWSVRNNLVAREFLNEMMLHYNETLIIEATASEIMFDGVQVFENHPLVVVQSSLNISAVELLRKYPFSVFC
;
A
#
# COMPACT_ATOMS: atom_id res chain seq x y z
N MET A 1 20.97 1.35 18.27
CA MET A 1 20.56 0.73 17.00
C MET A 1 20.28 -0.73 17.28
N GLN A 2 19.01 -1.14 17.30
CA GLN A 2 18.64 -2.56 17.42
C GLN A 2 18.83 -3.20 16.05
N HIS A 3 19.68 -4.24 15.99
CA HIS A 3 19.80 -5.11 14.83
C HIS A 3 18.50 -5.92 14.76
N PHE A 4 17.65 -5.64 13.77
CA PHE A 4 16.51 -6.51 13.48
C PHE A 4 17.00 -7.73 12.68
N PRO A 5 16.77 -8.98 13.13
CA PRO A 5 17.26 -10.19 12.48
C PRO A 5 16.35 -10.60 11.32
N PHE A 6 16.10 -9.70 10.38
CA PHE A 6 15.30 -10.03 9.20
C PHE A 6 16.24 -10.46 8.07
N ASN A 7 16.25 -11.76 7.77
CA ASN A 7 16.83 -12.28 6.55
C ASN A 7 15.79 -12.16 5.44
N PHE A 8 15.88 -11.10 4.65
CA PHE A 8 15.05 -10.94 3.45
C PHE A 8 15.70 -11.71 2.30
N THR A 9 14.94 -12.60 1.68
CA THR A 9 15.35 -13.21 0.43
C THR A 9 14.46 -12.70 -0.68
N SER A 10 15.05 -11.98 -1.64
CA SER A 10 14.34 -11.42 -2.79
C SER A 10 14.01 -12.54 -3.78
N TYR A 11 12.77 -13.01 -3.79
CA TYR A 11 12.34 -14.08 -4.70
C TYR A 11 11.33 -13.65 -5.77
N PHE A 12 10.84 -12.41 -5.76
CA PHE A 12 9.66 -12.06 -6.54
C PHE A 12 9.93 -11.02 -7.64
N LEU A 13 10.18 -11.52 -8.84
CA LEU A 13 9.98 -10.74 -10.06
C LEU A 13 8.66 -11.19 -10.69
N LEU A 14 7.57 -10.54 -10.31
CA LEU A 14 6.33 -10.60 -11.09
C LEU A 14 6.46 -9.63 -12.24
N ASN A 15 6.27 -10.16 -13.45
CA ASN A 15 6.27 -9.34 -14.64
C ASN A 15 4.81 -9.05 -15.03
N GLY A 16 4.51 -7.76 -15.15
CA GLY A 16 3.23 -7.25 -15.61
C GLY A 16 3.42 -6.45 -16.89
N ARG A 17 2.53 -6.64 -17.85
CA ARG A 17 2.46 -5.79 -19.05
C ARG A 17 1.69 -4.52 -18.70
N GLU A 18 2.40 -3.39 -18.79
CA GLU A 18 1.80 -2.07 -18.61
C GLU A 18 1.16 -1.60 -19.93
N TYR A 19 -0.10 -1.23 -19.83
CA TYR A 19 -0.83 -0.51 -20.87
C TYR A 19 -1.16 0.89 -20.35
N HIS A 20 -0.99 1.90 -21.20
CA HIS A 20 -1.23 3.28 -20.81
C HIS A 20 -1.99 4.02 -21.90
N GLU A 21 -3.02 4.77 -21.50
CA GLU A 21 -3.84 5.59 -22.38
C GLU A 21 -3.87 7.03 -21.85
N LYS A 22 -3.82 8.00 -22.76
CA LYS A 22 -4.01 9.41 -22.43
C LYS A 22 -5.46 9.80 -22.69
N LYS A 23 -6.22 10.09 -21.64
CA LYS A 23 -7.61 10.54 -21.72
C LYS A 23 -7.74 12.03 -21.40
N ASN A 24 -8.88 12.63 -21.79
CA ASN A 24 -9.24 14.01 -21.48
C ASN A 24 -8.18 15.05 -21.88
N LEU A 25 -7.69 14.96 -23.12
CA LEU A 25 -6.69 15.90 -23.63
C LEU A 25 -7.29 17.31 -23.76
N THR A 26 -6.69 18.26 -23.08
CA THR A 26 -7.01 19.69 -23.17
C THR A 26 -5.78 20.44 -23.64
N TYR A 27 -5.90 21.07 -24.81
CA TYR A 27 -4.86 21.89 -25.40
C TYR A 27 -5.02 23.34 -24.97
N HIS A 28 -3.95 23.94 -24.46
CA HIS A 28 -3.93 25.32 -23.99
C HIS A 28 -3.25 26.25 -25.00
N LYS A 29 -3.63 27.53 -25.00
CA LYS A 29 -3.09 28.55 -25.93
C LYS A 29 -1.58 28.83 -25.73
N ASN A 30 -1.02 28.42 -24.60
CA ASN A 30 0.40 28.52 -24.27
C ASN A 30 1.20 27.28 -24.74
N ASN A 31 0.68 26.51 -25.70
CA ASN A 31 1.30 25.30 -26.24
C ASN A 31 1.53 24.18 -25.21
N THR A 32 0.76 24.15 -24.13
CA THR A 32 0.76 23.03 -23.18
C THR A 32 -0.46 22.14 -23.37
N VAL A 33 -0.32 20.88 -22.95
CA VAL A 33 -1.41 19.89 -23.01
C VAL A 33 -1.59 19.29 -21.63
N THR A 34 -2.81 19.31 -21.12
CA THR A 34 -3.22 18.57 -19.93
C THR A 34 -3.91 17.30 -20.37
N TYR A 35 -3.53 16.17 -19.79
CA TYR A 35 -4.17 14.89 -20.02
C TYR A 35 -4.19 14.08 -18.72
N PHE A 36 -5.16 13.19 -18.61
CA PHE A 36 -5.20 12.17 -17.58
C PHE A 36 -4.50 10.91 -18.11
N GLN A 37 -3.51 10.40 -17.39
CA GLN A 37 -2.83 9.17 -17.76
C GLN A 37 -3.48 8.01 -17.02
N GLU A 38 -4.18 7.16 -17.74
CA GLU A 38 -4.69 5.90 -17.21
C GLU A 38 -3.68 4.80 -17.49
N ARG A 39 -3.41 3.97 -16.48
CA ARG A 39 -2.44 2.87 -16.54
C ARG A 39 -3.13 1.61 -16.05
N TRP A 40 -2.98 0.52 -16.79
CA TRP A 40 -3.45 -0.80 -16.41
C TRP A 40 -2.31 -1.79 -16.50
N TRP A 41 -2.23 -2.69 -15.52
CA TRP A 41 -1.24 -3.75 -15.49
C TRP A 41 -1.96 -5.07 -15.62
N HIS A 42 -1.55 -5.86 -16.62
CA HIS A 42 -2.00 -7.23 -16.78
C HIS A 42 -0.85 -8.14 -16.44
N TRP A 43 -1.09 -9.06 -15.51
CA TRP A 43 -0.08 -10.04 -15.15
C TRP A 43 0.26 -10.97 -16.33
N ASP A 44 1.54 -11.30 -16.45
CA ASP A 44 2.08 -12.13 -17.51
C ASP A 44 2.80 -13.35 -16.90
N GLN A 45 2.10 -14.48 -16.86
CA GLN A 45 2.62 -15.72 -16.28
C GLN A 45 3.87 -16.22 -16.97
N GLU A 46 3.90 -16.13 -18.31
CA GLU A 46 4.99 -16.69 -19.11
C GLU A 46 6.31 -15.99 -18.79
N SER A 47 6.23 -14.68 -18.53
CA SER A 47 7.40 -13.87 -18.14
C SER A 47 7.73 -13.92 -16.64
N SER A 48 6.83 -14.42 -15.79
CA SER A 48 7.02 -14.51 -14.32
C SER A 48 7.73 -15.80 -13.87
N GLY A 49 8.07 -16.69 -14.83
CA GLY A 49 8.84 -17.90 -14.57
C GLY A 49 8.06 -18.92 -13.74
N ASN A 50 8.62 -19.33 -12.60
CA ASN A 50 7.98 -20.27 -11.67
C ASN A 50 7.11 -19.58 -10.60
N ASN A 51 7.05 -18.24 -10.59
CA ASN A 51 6.29 -17.50 -9.59
C ASN A 51 4.82 -17.44 -9.99
N SER A 52 3.93 -17.62 -9.03
CA SER A 52 2.46 -17.54 -9.19
C SER A 52 1.88 -16.37 -8.41
N GLN A 53 0.72 -15.86 -8.83
CA GLN A 53 -0.03 -14.86 -8.05
C GLN A 53 -0.44 -15.37 -6.66
N ASP A 54 -0.57 -16.69 -6.52
CA ASP A 54 -0.95 -17.37 -5.27
C ASP A 54 0.23 -17.56 -4.30
N ASP A 55 1.44 -17.17 -4.69
CA ASP A 55 2.61 -17.33 -3.83
C ASP A 55 2.49 -16.45 -2.59
N ILE A 56 2.73 -17.06 -1.43
CA ILE A 56 2.64 -16.39 -0.13
C ILE A 56 3.90 -15.56 0.08
N ILE A 57 3.70 -14.26 0.33
CA ILE A 57 4.73 -13.31 0.66
C ILE A 57 4.56 -12.88 2.11
N VAL A 58 5.64 -13.07 2.89
CA VAL A 58 5.73 -12.57 4.26
C VAL A 58 6.31 -11.16 4.20
N THR A 59 5.52 -10.16 4.60
CA THR A 59 5.92 -8.75 4.51
C THR A 59 5.54 -7.96 5.76
N LEU A 60 6.09 -6.75 5.86
CA LEU A 60 5.79 -5.82 6.94
C LEU A 60 4.40 -5.22 6.74
N ASN A 61 3.59 -5.22 7.79
CA ASN A 61 2.33 -4.50 7.84
C ASN A 61 2.61 -2.99 7.86
N THR A 62 2.30 -2.31 6.75
CA THR A 62 2.58 -0.88 6.58
C THR A 62 1.60 0.01 7.34
N ILE A 63 0.43 -0.49 7.73
CA ILE A 63 -0.59 0.27 8.48
C ILE A 63 -0.11 0.65 9.89
N PRO A 64 0.22 -0.31 10.79
CA PRO A 64 0.63 0.03 12.15
C PRO A 64 1.92 0.85 12.14
N VAL A 65 2.81 0.59 11.18
CA VAL A 65 4.07 1.33 11.01
C VAL A 65 3.83 2.78 10.61
N SER A 66 2.97 3.03 9.62
CA SER A 66 2.62 4.39 9.20
C SER A 66 1.82 5.14 10.27
N ALA A 67 0.93 4.45 11.00
CA ALA A 67 0.19 5.01 12.12
C ALA A 67 1.13 5.44 13.25
N ALA A 68 2.03 4.55 13.68
CA ALA A 68 3.03 4.83 14.70
C ALA A 68 3.94 5.99 14.29
N TRP A 69 4.36 6.04 13.03
CA TRP A 69 5.14 7.15 12.49
C TRP A 69 4.41 8.48 12.56
N SER A 70 3.10 8.48 12.25
CA SER A 70 2.29 9.69 12.21
C SER A 70 2.06 10.29 13.60
N VAL A 71 1.90 9.46 14.63
CA VAL A 71 1.66 9.91 16.01
C VAL A 71 2.95 10.10 16.83
N ARG A 72 4.13 9.82 16.29
CA ARG A 72 5.41 9.77 17.02
C ARG A 72 5.72 10.98 17.93
N ASN A 73 5.24 12.16 17.57
CA ASN A 73 5.48 13.41 18.30
C ASN A 73 4.40 13.75 19.33
N ASN A 74 3.28 13.04 19.36
CA ASN A 74 2.16 13.29 20.28
C ASN A 74 2.04 12.15 21.29
N LEU A 75 2.35 12.43 22.56
CA LEU A 75 2.38 11.43 23.62
C LEU A 75 1.00 10.78 23.84
N VAL A 76 -0.07 11.57 23.83
CA VAL A 76 -1.44 11.09 24.07
C VAL A 76 -1.91 10.18 22.93
N ALA A 77 -1.63 10.58 21.68
CA ALA A 77 -2.00 9.79 20.51
C ALA A 77 -1.21 8.48 20.41
N ARG A 78 0.04 8.45 20.91
CA ARG A 78 0.86 7.23 20.98
C ARG A 78 0.31 6.21 21.96
N GLU A 79 -0.01 6.64 23.18
CA GLU A 79 -0.59 5.74 24.19
C GLU A 79 -1.92 5.17 23.70
N PHE A 80 -2.78 6.01 23.13
CA PHE A 80 -4.03 5.56 22.54
C PHE A 80 -3.83 4.54 21.41
N LEU A 81 -2.87 4.80 20.50
CA LEU A 81 -2.54 3.87 19.43
C LEU A 81 -2.00 2.54 19.97
N ASN A 82 -1.17 2.57 21.02
CA ASN A 82 -0.61 1.38 21.65
C ASN A 82 -1.70 0.50 22.27
N GLU A 83 -2.63 1.09 23.01
CA GLU A 83 -3.79 0.38 23.57
C GLU A 83 -4.66 -0.25 22.46
N MET A 84 -4.88 0.45 21.35
CA MET A 84 -5.61 -0.11 20.22
C MET A 84 -4.86 -1.28 19.58
N MET A 85 -3.56 -1.16 19.34
CA MET A 85 -2.76 -2.25 18.79
C MET A 85 -2.79 -3.50 19.67
N LEU A 86 -2.72 -3.32 21.00
CA LEU A 86 -2.84 -4.42 21.96
C LEU A 86 -4.25 -5.02 21.98
N HIS A 87 -5.29 -4.20 21.89
CA HIS A 87 -6.68 -4.66 21.91
C HIS A 87 -7.04 -5.51 20.68
N TYR A 88 -6.57 -5.11 19.50
CA TYR A 88 -6.82 -5.85 18.25
C TYR A 88 -5.79 -6.93 17.95
N ASN A 89 -4.78 -7.10 18.81
CA ASN A 89 -3.69 -8.06 18.64
C ASN A 89 -3.02 -7.96 17.26
N GLU A 90 -2.74 -6.72 16.85
CA GLU A 90 -2.18 -6.43 15.53
C GLU A 90 -0.75 -6.95 15.38
N THR A 91 -0.49 -7.65 14.28
CA THR A 91 0.85 -8.15 13.97
C THR A 91 1.56 -7.18 13.02
N LEU A 92 2.85 -6.97 13.29
CA LEU A 92 3.74 -6.20 12.41
C LEU A 92 4.09 -6.96 11.12
N ILE A 93 3.94 -8.27 11.12
CA ILE A 93 4.22 -9.14 9.98
C ILE A 93 2.89 -9.71 9.50
N ILE A 94 2.67 -9.61 8.19
CA ILE A 94 1.52 -10.22 7.51
C ILE A 94 2.02 -11.22 6.48
N GLU A 95 1.24 -12.26 6.28
CA GLU A 95 1.38 -13.21 5.19
C GLU A 95 0.20 -12.97 4.25
N ALA A 96 0.50 -12.58 3.01
CA ALA A 96 -0.51 -12.31 2.00
C ALA A 96 -0.02 -12.85 0.65
N THR A 97 -0.94 -13.19 -0.23
CA THR A 97 -0.61 -13.62 -1.58
C THR A 97 -0.03 -12.45 -2.39
N ALA A 98 0.75 -12.76 -3.42
CA ALA A 98 1.26 -11.74 -4.31
C ALA A 98 0.15 -10.96 -5.03
N SER A 99 -0.97 -11.60 -5.36
CA SER A 99 -2.15 -10.93 -5.91
C SER A 99 -2.71 -9.87 -4.97
N GLU A 100 -2.87 -10.23 -3.70
CA GLU A 100 -3.41 -9.33 -2.68
C GLU A 100 -2.49 -8.13 -2.42
N ILE A 101 -1.18 -8.32 -2.48
CA ILE A 101 -0.22 -7.23 -2.27
C ILE A 101 -0.16 -6.28 -3.47
N MET A 102 -0.23 -6.80 -4.70
CA MET A 102 0.02 -6.01 -5.92
C MET A 102 -1.24 -5.49 -6.62
N PHE A 103 -2.33 -6.25 -6.61
CA PHE A 103 -3.50 -5.97 -7.46
C PHE A 103 -4.78 -5.75 -6.67
N ASP A 104 -5.12 -6.68 -5.77
CA ASP A 104 -6.43 -6.66 -5.11
C ASP A 104 -6.46 -5.71 -3.92
N GLY A 105 -5.28 -5.45 -3.33
CA GLY A 105 -5.18 -4.86 -2.01
C GLY A 105 -5.59 -5.88 -0.94
N VAL A 106 -4.78 -6.00 0.11
CA VAL A 106 -5.14 -6.88 1.24
C VAL A 106 -6.44 -6.37 1.86
N GLN A 107 -7.54 -7.12 1.80
CA GLN A 107 -8.88 -6.67 2.24
C GLN A 107 -8.93 -6.22 3.71
N VAL A 108 -7.91 -6.58 4.50
CA VAL A 108 -7.65 -6.06 5.84
C VAL A 108 -7.58 -4.52 5.88
N PHE A 109 -7.34 -3.84 4.75
CA PHE A 109 -7.22 -2.38 4.65
C PHE A 109 -8.55 -1.60 4.74
N GLU A 110 -9.70 -2.18 4.37
CA GLU A 110 -10.91 -1.38 4.10
C GLU A 110 -11.74 -1.05 5.36
N ASN A 111 -11.67 -1.90 6.39
CA ASN A 111 -12.41 -1.72 7.65
C ASN A 111 -11.53 -1.77 8.90
N HIS A 112 -10.21 -1.54 8.74
CA HIS A 112 -9.29 -1.61 9.85
C HIS A 112 -9.53 -0.46 10.85
N PRO A 113 -9.71 -0.73 12.16
CA PRO A 113 -9.93 0.33 13.16
C PRO A 113 -8.77 1.33 13.20
N LEU A 114 -7.55 0.91 12.86
CA LEU A 114 -6.38 1.80 12.78
C LEU A 114 -6.41 2.77 11.59
N VAL A 115 -7.01 2.38 10.45
CA VAL A 115 -7.18 3.28 9.30
C VAL A 115 -8.21 4.37 9.61
N VAL A 116 -9.25 4.03 10.39
CA VAL A 116 -10.24 4.99 10.88
C VAL A 116 -9.59 6.06 11.78
N VAL A 117 -8.72 5.64 12.69
CA VAL A 117 -7.95 6.56 13.57
C VAL A 117 -7.01 7.46 12.77
N GLN A 118 -6.37 6.94 11.72
CA GLN A 118 -5.54 7.79 10.87
C GLN A 118 -6.36 8.82 10.08
N SER A 119 -7.58 8.46 9.66
CA SER A 119 -8.47 9.38 8.94
C SER A 119 -9.06 10.48 9.83
N SER A 120 -9.29 10.22 11.11
CA SER A 120 -9.74 11.24 12.08
C SER A 120 -8.63 12.20 12.49
N LEU A 121 -7.37 11.82 12.31
CA LEU A 121 -6.19 12.67 12.53
C LEU A 121 -5.83 13.56 11.33
N ASN A 122 -6.65 13.56 10.26
CA ASN A 122 -6.41 14.34 9.03
C ASN A 122 -5.01 14.07 8.44
N ILE A 123 -4.55 12.82 8.52
CA ILE A 123 -3.24 12.41 8.02
C ILE A 123 -3.37 12.22 6.51
N SER A 124 -2.65 13.04 5.75
CA SER A 124 -2.67 13.10 4.29
C SER A 124 -2.45 11.76 3.59
N ALA A 125 -1.74 10.81 4.22
CA ALA A 125 -1.55 9.46 3.69
C ALA A 125 -2.84 8.64 3.58
N VAL A 126 -3.81 8.82 4.49
CA VAL A 126 -5.06 8.04 4.50
C VAL A 126 -6.13 8.66 3.59
N GLU A 127 -6.12 9.98 3.44
CA GLU A 127 -6.94 10.62 2.41
C GLU A 127 -6.48 10.21 1.00
N LEU A 128 -5.17 9.97 0.80
CA LEU A 128 -4.65 9.42 -0.46
C LEU A 128 -5.04 7.95 -0.68
N LEU A 129 -4.99 7.10 0.36
CA LEU A 129 -5.45 5.71 0.27
C LEU A 129 -6.96 5.60 0.01
N ARG A 130 -7.77 6.49 0.61
CA ARG A 130 -9.23 6.53 0.38
C ARG A 130 -9.60 7.13 -0.98
N LYS A 131 -8.83 8.12 -1.45
CA LYS A 131 -9.06 8.78 -2.75
C LYS A 131 -8.56 7.93 -3.92
N TYR A 132 -7.53 7.11 -3.70
CA TYR A 132 -6.95 6.25 -4.72
C TYR A 132 -6.57 4.88 -4.11
N PRO A 133 -7.53 3.95 -3.98
CA PRO A 133 -7.29 2.63 -3.39
C PRO A 133 -6.22 1.80 -4.12
N PHE A 134 -5.93 2.11 -5.39
CA PHE A 134 -5.00 1.34 -6.24
C PHE A 134 -3.70 2.07 -6.62
N SER A 135 -3.44 3.30 -6.13
CA SER A 135 -2.35 4.12 -6.69
C SER A 135 -1.17 4.40 -5.74
N VAL A 136 -1.11 3.78 -4.56
CA VAL A 136 -0.08 4.10 -3.54
C VAL A 136 1.02 3.03 -3.46
N PHE A 137 0.89 1.92 -4.17
CA PHE A 137 1.97 0.93 -4.32
C PHE A 137 2.46 0.87 -5.77
N CYS A 138 3.16 1.93 -6.19
CA CYS A 138 4.16 1.94 -7.28
C CYS A 138 5.03 3.20 -7.16
#